data_AF-A0A538S2F1-F1
#
_entry.id   AF-A0A538S2F1-F1
#
_cell.length_a   1.000
_cell.length_b   1.000
_cell.length_c   1.000
_cell.angle_alpha   90.00
_cell.angle_beta   90.00
_cell.angle_gamma   90.00
#
_symmetry.space_group_name_H-M   'P 1'
#
loop_
_entity.id
_entity.type
_entity.pdbx_description
1 polymer ?
#
loop_
_entity_poly.entity_id
_entity_poly.type
_entity_poly.pdbx_seq_one_letter_code
_entity_poly.pdbx_strand_id
1 'polypeptide(L)'
;MVGLVPVLALLFLGVAVGLWAGTLFLQGYIYSEPVEQLYWRAPVCGLVVAVFIAFWCWLDYRNPTRYGALFDVSARDTERFDKFWSMKNGKEILFSERKDARGRIDYFDKDGKRWTRSDSDGIMEAIIIEDKDGQKARFNAELTADGKFKIEQGEPLRYLEADGKHRVMTDNYIGQISEWRVGFLVANLFLNVLHGIVWFLCLWLLLRFQWGHAFGLALVLWLTLTFFLPTLFKKTEDLAKQKASASATSMLEQTPDRTTVLRASEVRALAARAGS
;
A
#
# COMPACT_ATOMS: atom_id res chain seq x y z
N MET A 1 -10.52 3.69 -12.47
CA MET A 1 -10.74 5.16 -12.47
C MET A 1 -12.18 5.56 -12.73
N VAL A 2 -12.89 5.03 -13.75
CA VAL A 2 -14.29 5.44 -14.03
C VAL A 2 -15.20 5.34 -12.80
N GLY A 3 -15.05 4.30 -11.97
CA GLY A 3 -15.81 4.15 -10.71
C GLY A 3 -15.56 5.21 -9.63
N LEU A 4 -14.45 5.96 -9.69
CA LEU A 4 -14.15 7.07 -8.76
C LEU A 4 -14.78 8.39 -9.20
N VAL A 5 -15.08 8.55 -10.49
CA VAL A 5 -15.66 9.77 -11.05
C VAL A 5 -16.92 10.22 -10.30
N PRO A 6 -17.93 9.37 -10.03
CA PRO A 6 -19.12 9.82 -9.29
C PRO A 6 -18.79 10.24 -7.86
N VAL A 7 -17.84 9.57 -7.20
CA VAL A 7 -17.42 9.94 -5.83
C VAL A 7 -16.72 11.29 -5.81
N LEU A 8 -15.83 11.53 -6.76
CA LEU A 8 -15.12 12.82 -6.92
C LEU A 8 -16.08 13.94 -7.33
N ALA A 9 -17.08 13.65 -8.17
CA ALA A 9 -18.12 14.60 -8.54
C ALA A 9 -18.99 14.98 -7.34
N LEU A 10 -19.37 14.02 -6.50
CA LEU A 10 -20.09 14.29 -5.25
C LEU A 10 -19.25 15.09 -4.25
N LEU A 11 -17.95 14.77 -4.12
CA LEU A 11 -17.02 15.54 -3.31
C LEU A 11 -16.94 16.99 -3.82
N PHE A 12 -16.76 17.19 -5.13
CA PHE A 12 -16.76 18.50 -5.78
C PHE A 12 -18.02 19.30 -5.44
N LEU A 13 -19.20 18.71 -5.66
CA LEU A 13 -20.48 19.36 -5.39
C LEU A 13 -20.65 19.69 -3.90
N GLY A 14 -20.34 18.74 -3.02
CA GLY A 14 -20.42 18.92 -1.58
C GLY A 14 -19.51 20.04 -1.07
N VAL A 15 -18.26 20.09 -1.55
CA VAL A 15 -17.32 21.15 -1.19
C VAL A 15 -17.77 22.49 -1.77
N ALA A 16 -18.19 22.55 -3.04
CA ALA A 16 -18.63 23.79 -3.67
C ALA A 16 -19.85 24.40 -2.94
N VAL A 17 -20.86 23.59 -2.63
CA VAL A 17 -22.05 24.02 -1.90
C VAL A 17 -21.70 24.42 -0.47
N GLY A 18 -20.88 23.63 0.22
CA GLY A 18 -20.42 23.92 1.57
C GLY A 18 -19.63 25.23 1.66
N LEU A 19 -18.71 25.46 0.71
CA LEU A 19 -17.97 26.71 0.62
C LEU A 19 -18.87 27.89 0.29
N TRP A 20 -19.85 27.73 -0.60
CA TRP A 20 -20.79 28.79 -0.93
C TRP A 20 -21.64 29.19 0.28
N ALA A 21 -22.33 28.23 0.91
CA ALA A 21 -23.19 28.49 2.06
C ALA A 21 -22.40 28.97 3.28
N GLY A 22 -21.27 28.30 3.57
CA GLY A 22 -20.39 28.66 4.68
C GLY A 22 -19.77 30.04 4.51
N THR A 23 -19.41 30.42 3.28
CA THR A 23 -18.89 31.77 3.01
C THR A 23 -19.95 32.83 3.19
N LEU A 24 -21.17 32.65 2.68
CA LEU A 24 -22.26 33.59 2.93
C LEU A 24 -22.56 33.76 4.41
N PHE A 25 -22.62 32.65 5.15
CA PHE A 25 -22.88 32.67 6.58
C PHE A 25 -21.78 33.39 7.37
N LEU A 26 -20.52 32.96 7.19
CA LEU A 26 -19.38 33.53 7.93
C LEU A 26 -19.11 34.97 7.52
N GLN A 27 -19.26 35.30 6.23
CA GLN A 27 -19.13 36.67 5.79
C GLN A 27 -20.26 37.54 6.29
N GLY A 28 -21.52 37.12 6.25
CA GLY A 28 -22.62 37.91 6.82
C GLY A 28 -22.56 38.04 8.35
N TYR A 29 -21.92 37.09 9.04
CA TYR A 29 -21.83 37.11 10.50
C TYR A 29 -20.59 37.86 11.03
N ILE A 30 -19.42 37.67 10.42
CA ILE A 30 -18.14 38.22 10.89
C ILE A 30 -17.77 39.49 10.12
N TYR A 31 -18.16 39.59 8.84
CA TYR A 31 -17.79 40.68 7.96
C TYR A 31 -19.02 41.53 7.64
N SER A 32 -18.84 42.82 7.33
CA SER A 32 -19.98 43.70 7.04
C SER A 32 -20.52 43.53 5.61
N GLU A 33 -19.71 42.98 4.71
CA GLU A 33 -20.04 42.86 3.29
C GLU A 33 -19.64 41.48 2.74
N PRO A 34 -20.57 40.72 2.13
CA PRO A 34 -20.24 39.45 1.49
C PRO A 34 -19.41 39.69 0.23
N VAL A 35 -18.52 38.74 -0.07
CA VAL A 35 -17.67 38.80 -1.25
C VAL A 35 -18.52 38.68 -2.50
N GLU A 36 -18.28 39.59 -3.44
CA GLU A 36 -18.96 39.54 -4.73
C GLU A 36 -18.59 38.28 -5.51
N GLN A 37 -19.50 37.86 -6.38
CA GLN A 37 -19.28 36.80 -7.37
C GLN A 37 -19.00 35.41 -6.75
N LEU A 38 -19.54 35.15 -5.55
CA LEU A 38 -19.39 33.87 -4.88
C LEU A 38 -19.90 32.67 -5.71
N TYR A 39 -20.85 32.91 -6.63
CA TYR A 39 -21.46 31.91 -7.50
C TYR A 39 -20.46 31.16 -8.39
N TRP A 40 -19.32 31.76 -8.76
CA TRP A 40 -18.27 31.07 -9.52
C TRP A 40 -17.05 30.73 -8.65
N ARG A 41 -16.74 31.57 -7.66
CA ARG A 41 -15.57 31.40 -6.79
C ARG A 41 -15.66 30.11 -5.98
N ALA A 42 -16.81 29.85 -5.35
CA ALA A 42 -16.99 28.64 -4.54
C ALA A 42 -16.92 27.35 -5.37
N PRO A 43 -17.57 27.25 -6.55
CA PRO A 43 -17.33 26.14 -7.48
C PRO A 43 -15.87 25.99 -7.91
N VAL A 44 -15.16 27.06 -8.23
CA VAL A 44 -13.74 26.98 -8.61
C VAL A 44 -12.90 26.43 -7.46
N CYS A 45 -13.11 26.87 -6.21
CA CYS A 45 -12.44 26.29 -5.04
C CYS A 45 -12.75 24.79 -4.91
N GLY A 46 -14.02 24.41 -5.03
CA GLY A 46 -14.43 23.00 -4.99
C GLY A 46 -13.75 22.17 -6.08
N LEU A 47 -13.61 22.73 -7.29
CA LEU A 47 -12.93 22.07 -8.40
C LEU A 47 -11.45 21.88 -8.12
N VAL A 48 -10.76 22.92 -7.62
CA VAL A 48 -9.33 22.85 -7.28
C VAL A 48 -9.08 21.75 -6.24
N VAL A 49 -9.88 21.70 -5.17
CA VAL A 49 -9.79 20.66 -4.14
C VAL A 49 -10.07 19.28 -4.76
N ALA A 50 -11.15 19.13 -5.53
CA ALA A 50 -11.50 17.85 -6.15
C ALA A 50 -10.43 17.33 -7.12
N VAL A 51 -9.82 18.22 -7.93
CA VAL A 51 -8.71 17.86 -8.83
C VAL A 51 -7.48 17.43 -8.04
N PHE A 52 -7.14 18.15 -6.97
CA PHE A 52 -6.03 17.78 -6.10
C PHE A 52 -6.24 16.39 -5.47
N ILE A 53 -7.44 16.12 -4.94
CA ILE A 53 -7.80 14.82 -4.37
C ILE A 53 -7.80 13.73 -5.45
N ALA A 54 -8.30 14.02 -6.65
CA ALA A 54 -8.27 13.09 -7.78
C ALA A 54 -6.83 12.74 -8.19
N PHE A 55 -5.92 13.72 -8.19
CA PHE A 55 -4.50 13.50 -8.43
C PHE A 55 -3.88 12.59 -7.36
N TRP A 56 -4.20 12.81 -6.09
CA TRP A 56 -3.74 11.95 -5.00
C TRP A 56 -4.28 10.52 -5.13
N CYS A 57 -5.59 10.35 -5.37
CA CYS A 57 -6.17 9.05 -5.65
C CYS A 57 -5.54 8.38 -6.88
N TRP A 58 -5.12 9.14 -7.89
CA TRP A 58 -4.42 8.57 -9.03
C TRP A 58 -3.01 8.07 -8.68
N LEU A 59 -2.28 8.77 -7.80
CA LEU A 59 -0.99 8.30 -7.28
C LEU A 59 -1.16 6.99 -6.51
N ASP A 60 -2.16 6.93 -5.62
CA ASP A 60 -2.52 5.73 -4.86
C ASP A 60 -2.99 4.59 -5.77
N TYR A 61 -3.82 4.87 -6.77
CA TYR A 61 -4.26 3.87 -7.74
C TYR A 61 -3.10 3.21 -8.51
N ARG A 62 -2.03 3.97 -8.78
CA ARG A 62 -0.81 3.44 -9.44
C ARG A 62 0.10 2.68 -8.48
N ASN A 63 0.08 3.03 -7.20
CA ASN A 63 0.91 2.45 -6.16
C ASN A 63 0.05 2.22 -4.91
N PRO A 64 -0.85 1.22 -4.95
CA PRO A 64 -1.78 1.00 -3.85
C PRO A 64 -1.03 0.81 -2.53
N THR A 65 -1.64 1.25 -1.43
CA THR A 65 -1.10 1.25 -0.06
C THR A 65 0.11 2.14 0.19
N ARG A 66 0.63 2.86 -0.82
CA ARG A 66 1.81 3.73 -0.64
C ARG A 66 1.44 5.16 -0.27
N TYR A 67 0.28 5.65 -0.72
CA TYR A 67 -0.11 7.05 -0.58
C TYR A 67 -1.34 7.23 0.34
N GLY A 68 -1.18 6.82 1.61
CA GLY A 68 -2.25 6.85 2.62
C GLY A 68 -2.54 8.23 3.22
N ALA A 69 -3.63 8.30 3.99
CA ALA A 69 -3.95 9.48 4.79
C ALA A 69 -2.95 9.66 5.95
N LEU A 70 -2.95 10.83 6.60
CA LEU A 70 -2.01 11.17 7.69
C LEU A 70 -1.88 10.08 8.76
N PHE A 71 -2.97 9.39 9.08
CA PHE A 71 -3.03 8.35 10.12
C PHE A 71 -2.63 6.94 9.63
N ASP A 72 -2.56 6.72 8.32
CA ASP A 72 -2.17 5.45 7.70
C ASP A 72 -0.69 5.43 7.31
N VAL A 73 0.03 6.53 7.50
CA VAL A 73 1.45 6.60 7.17
C VAL A 73 2.27 5.81 8.18
N SER A 74 2.74 4.64 7.77
CA SER A 74 3.79 3.89 8.48
C SER A 74 5.14 4.10 7.82
N ALA A 75 6.17 4.41 8.61
CA ALA A 75 7.57 4.43 8.15
C ALA A 75 8.10 3.04 7.80
N ARG A 76 7.42 2.00 8.29
CA ARG A 76 7.77 0.59 8.13
C ARG A 76 6.69 -0.09 7.31
N ASP A 77 7.08 -0.66 6.18
CA ASP A 77 6.25 -1.63 5.48
C ASP A 77 6.63 -3.03 5.97
N THR A 78 5.64 -3.88 6.18
CA THR A 78 5.85 -5.25 6.66
C THR A 78 5.38 -6.20 5.59
N GLU A 79 6.33 -6.77 4.84
CA GLU A 79 6.04 -7.80 3.87
C GLU A 79 6.02 -9.16 4.56
N ARG A 80 4.97 -9.94 4.33
CA ARG A 80 4.77 -11.26 4.92
C ARG A 80 4.91 -12.35 3.87
N PHE A 81 5.60 -13.42 4.22
CA PHE A 81 5.90 -14.55 3.36
C PHE A 81 5.26 -15.83 3.89
N ASP A 82 4.48 -16.50 3.06
CA ASP A 82 3.80 -17.76 3.44
C ASP A 82 4.78 -18.95 3.55
N LYS A 83 5.96 -18.84 2.96
CA LYS A 83 6.98 -19.90 2.94
C LYS A 83 8.37 -19.31 3.07
N PHE A 84 9.25 -20.05 3.72
CA PHE A 84 10.67 -19.73 3.79
C PHE A 84 11.49 -21.02 3.98
N TRP A 85 12.77 -20.98 3.62
CA TRP A 85 13.71 -22.06 3.91
C TRP A 85 14.52 -21.71 5.15
N SER A 86 14.60 -22.62 6.10
CA SER A 86 15.51 -22.53 7.23
C SER A 86 16.77 -23.31 6.90
N MET A 87 17.93 -22.67 6.98
CA MET A 87 19.23 -23.31 6.83
C MET A 87 19.75 -23.76 8.20
N LYS A 88 19.94 -25.07 8.38
CA LYS A 88 20.48 -25.70 9.59
C LYS A 88 21.61 -26.65 9.19
N ASN A 89 22.81 -26.49 9.75
CA ASN A 89 23.96 -27.35 9.43
C ASN A 89 24.18 -27.49 7.90
N GLY A 90 24.10 -26.37 7.17
CA GLY A 90 24.20 -26.34 5.70
C GLY A 90 23.07 -27.00 4.91
N LYS A 91 22.00 -27.49 5.55
CA LYS A 91 20.82 -28.06 4.88
C LYS A 91 19.65 -27.08 4.88
N GLU A 92 19.00 -26.93 3.73
CA GLU A 92 17.78 -26.13 3.59
C GLU A 92 16.54 -26.99 3.88
N ILE A 93 15.70 -26.53 4.82
CA ILE A 93 14.41 -27.14 5.16
C ILE A 93 13.31 -26.13 4.85
N LEU A 94 12.38 -26.49 3.97
CA LEU A 94 11.25 -25.64 3.61
C LEU A 94 10.19 -25.67 4.72
N PHE A 95 9.79 -24.49 5.16
CA PHE A 95 8.68 -24.28 6.09
C PHE A 95 7.57 -23.50 5.41
N SER A 96 6.33 -23.84 5.75
CA SER A 96 5.13 -23.18 5.23
C SER A 96 4.22 -22.74 6.37
N GLU A 97 3.64 -21.56 6.22
CA GLU A 97 2.67 -20.96 7.12
C GLU A 97 1.43 -21.87 7.25
N ARG A 98 1.05 -22.17 8.50
CA ARG A 98 -0.24 -22.77 8.85
C ARG A 98 -0.80 -22.09 10.08
N LYS A 99 -2.13 -22.01 10.14
CA LYS A 99 -2.84 -21.57 11.34
C LYS A 99 -2.98 -22.74 12.30
N ASP A 100 -2.59 -22.55 13.56
CA ASP A 100 -2.86 -23.52 14.62
C ASP A 100 -4.36 -23.56 14.97
N ALA A 101 -4.77 -24.50 15.83
CA ALA A 101 -6.17 -24.63 16.26
C ALA A 101 -6.73 -23.38 16.98
N ARG A 102 -5.86 -22.44 17.39
CA ARG A 102 -6.21 -21.17 18.04
C ARG A 102 -6.17 -19.99 17.05
N GLY A 103 -5.94 -20.25 15.76
CA GLY A 103 -5.82 -19.24 14.71
C GLY A 103 -4.50 -18.48 14.70
N ARG A 104 -3.51 -18.86 15.53
CA ARG A 104 -2.17 -18.27 15.52
C ARG A 104 -1.41 -18.82 14.33
N ILE A 105 -0.60 -17.97 13.71
CA ILE A 105 0.25 -18.40 12.62
C ILE A 105 1.54 -19.02 13.18
N ASP A 106 1.83 -20.21 12.71
CA ASP A 106 3.08 -20.91 12.92
C ASP A 106 3.57 -21.51 11.60
N TYR A 107 4.85 -21.85 11.52
CA TYR A 107 5.44 -22.43 10.33
C TYR A 107 5.78 -23.88 10.56
N PHE A 108 5.47 -24.73 9.58
CA PHE A 108 5.63 -26.17 9.68
C PHE A 108 6.37 -26.70 8.45
N ASP A 109 7.23 -27.68 8.66
CA ASP A 109 7.86 -28.41 7.55
C ASP A 109 6.87 -29.39 6.89
N LYS A 110 7.38 -30.13 5.91
CA LYS A 110 6.62 -31.20 5.22
C LYS A 110 6.16 -32.31 6.15
N ASP A 111 6.91 -32.57 7.23
CA ASP A 111 6.67 -33.64 8.20
C ASP A 111 5.75 -33.18 9.36
N GLY A 112 5.32 -31.92 9.34
CA GLY A 112 4.45 -31.33 10.35
C GLY A 112 5.18 -30.88 11.62
N LYS A 113 6.51 -30.85 11.62
CA LYS A 113 7.31 -30.31 12.71
C LYS A 113 7.22 -28.78 12.67
N ARG A 114 6.89 -28.18 13.82
CA ARG A 114 6.90 -26.72 13.99
C ARG A 114 8.32 -26.19 13.85
N TRP A 115 8.46 -25.04 13.18
CA TRP A 115 9.73 -24.33 13.10
C TRP A 115 10.25 -23.97 14.49
N THR A 116 11.51 -24.27 14.74
CA THR A 116 12.25 -23.85 15.93
C THR A 116 13.64 -23.37 15.54
N ARG A 117 14.13 -22.36 16.27
CA ARG A 117 15.49 -21.81 16.11
C ARG A 117 16.61 -22.83 16.31
N SER A 118 16.38 -23.81 17.17
CA SER A 118 17.32 -24.87 17.49
C SER A 118 16.55 -26.14 17.83
N ASP A 119 17.03 -27.25 17.32
CA ASP A 119 16.55 -28.60 17.58
C ASP A 119 17.72 -29.59 17.45
N SER A 120 17.41 -30.89 17.49
CA SER A 120 18.39 -31.97 17.30
C SER A 120 19.14 -31.90 15.97
N ASP A 121 18.57 -31.21 14.97
CA ASP A 121 19.11 -31.14 13.61
C ASP A 121 20.11 -29.99 13.45
N GLY A 122 20.25 -29.13 14.46
CA GLY A 122 21.23 -28.05 14.51
C GLY A 122 20.68 -26.72 15.02
N ILE A 123 21.55 -25.72 15.01
CA ILE A 123 21.18 -24.32 15.22
C ILE A 123 20.88 -23.74 13.82
N MET A 124 19.82 -22.93 13.72
CA MET A 124 19.51 -22.23 12.48
C MET A 124 20.53 -21.12 12.21
N GLU A 125 21.14 -21.18 11.03
CA GLU A 125 22.20 -20.28 10.57
C GLU A 125 21.63 -19.13 9.73
N ALA A 126 20.64 -19.44 8.91
CA ALA A 126 20.01 -18.46 8.02
C ALA A 126 18.56 -18.82 7.70
N ILE A 127 17.82 -17.80 7.29
CA ILE A 127 16.48 -17.90 6.71
C ILE A 127 16.57 -17.39 5.29
N ILE A 128 16.11 -18.18 4.34
CA ILE A 128 16.02 -17.77 2.94
C ILE A 128 14.55 -17.57 2.62
N ILE A 129 14.21 -16.42 2.08
CA ILE A 129 12.88 -16.13 1.56
C ILE A 129 12.95 -15.94 0.05
N GLU A 130 11.88 -16.28 -0.65
CA GLU A 130 11.72 -16.00 -2.07
C GLU A 130 10.79 -14.78 -2.19
N ASP A 131 11.26 -13.74 -2.86
CA ASP A 131 10.47 -12.55 -3.11
C ASP A 131 9.40 -12.77 -4.19
N LYS A 132 8.58 -11.76 -4.44
CA LYS A 132 7.53 -11.81 -5.47
C LYS A 132 8.06 -11.98 -6.89
N ASP A 133 9.33 -11.64 -7.13
CA ASP A 133 10.01 -11.75 -8.41
C ASP A 133 10.75 -13.10 -8.54
N GLY A 134 10.67 -13.98 -7.54
CA GLY A 134 11.35 -15.28 -7.50
C GLY A 134 12.81 -15.22 -7.08
N GLN A 135 13.32 -14.05 -6.64
CA GLN A 135 14.68 -13.91 -6.15
C GLN A 135 14.76 -14.39 -4.70
N LYS A 136 15.78 -15.19 -4.39
CA LYS A 136 16.05 -15.65 -3.03
C LYS A 136 16.88 -14.64 -2.27
N ALA A 137 16.38 -14.15 -1.15
CA ALA A 137 17.12 -13.31 -0.22
C ALA A 137 17.47 -14.10 1.05
N ARG A 138 18.75 -14.11 1.42
CA ARG A 138 19.27 -14.84 2.59
C ARG A 138 19.45 -13.89 3.76
N PHE A 139 18.88 -14.26 4.91
CA PHE A 139 18.95 -13.55 6.18
C PHE A 139 19.76 -14.38 7.16
N ASN A 140 20.96 -13.93 7.49
CA ASN A 140 21.85 -14.64 8.40
C ASN A 140 21.51 -14.30 9.85
N ALA A 141 21.53 -15.31 10.72
CA ALA A 141 21.47 -15.09 12.15
C ALA A 141 22.78 -14.47 12.65
N GLU A 142 22.70 -13.47 13.51
CA GLU A 142 23.89 -12.97 14.19
C GLU A 142 24.29 -13.97 15.28
N LEU A 143 25.45 -14.59 15.09
CA LEU A 143 26.05 -15.51 16.06
C LEU A 143 27.24 -14.83 16.76
N THR A 144 27.41 -15.07 18.05
CA THR A 144 28.63 -14.74 18.79
C THR A 144 29.77 -15.67 18.36
N ALA A 145 31.01 -15.34 18.72
CA ALA A 145 32.17 -16.18 18.44
C ALA A 145 32.04 -17.62 18.97
N ASP A 146 31.24 -17.83 20.02
CA ASP A 146 30.96 -19.13 20.62
C ASP A 146 29.86 -19.92 19.88
N GLY A 147 29.37 -19.42 18.75
CA GLY A 147 28.29 -20.04 17.97
C GLY A 147 26.91 -19.93 18.60
N LYS A 148 26.72 -19.05 19.59
CA LYS A 148 25.41 -18.77 20.21
C LYS A 148 24.75 -17.59 19.52
N PHE A 149 23.42 -17.51 19.55
CA PHE A 149 22.71 -16.34 19.05
C PHE A 149 23.10 -15.08 19.83
N LYS A 150 23.44 -14.01 19.11
CA LYS A 150 23.66 -12.69 19.68
C LYS A 150 22.30 -12.08 20.00
N ILE A 151 21.92 -12.10 21.28
CA ILE A 151 20.67 -11.50 21.77
C ILE A 151 21.05 -10.31 22.63
N GLU A 152 20.68 -9.11 22.19
CA GLU A 152 20.81 -7.90 22.99
C GLU A 152 19.72 -7.91 24.08
N GLN A 153 20.07 -7.49 25.30
CA GLN A 153 19.18 -7.65 26.45
C GLN A 153 17.87 -6.88 26.24
N GLY A 154 16.75 -7.61 26.09
CA GLY A 154 15.42 -7.04 25.85
C GLY A 154 15.03 -6.87 24.38
N GLU A 155 15.92 -7.21 23.44
CA GLU A 155 15.60 -7.20 22.00
C GLU A 155 15.35 -8.62 21.47
N PRO A 156 14.44 -8.78 20.48
CA PRO A 156 14.29 -10.03 19.76
C PRO A 156 15.55 -10.37 18.95
N LEU A 157 15.75 -11.65 18.67
CA LEU A 157 16.84 -12.06 17.76
C LEU A 157 16.60 -11.48 16.37
N ARG A 158 17.65 -10.88 15.79
CA ARG A 158 17.63 -10.25 14.47
C ARG A 158 18.32 -11.13 13.44
N TYR A 159 17.72 -11.21 12.26
CA TYR A 159 18.31 -11.80 11.06
C TYR A 159 18.57 -10.69 10.05
N LEU A 160 19.83 -10.54 9.65
CA LEU A 160 20.28 -9.49 8.74
C LEU A 160 20.44 -10.07 7.34
N GLU A 161 19.93 -9.35 6.34
CA GLU A 161 20.12 -9.73 4.94
C GLU A 161 21.60 -9.74 4.54
N ALA A 162 22.05 -10.84 3.94
CA ALA A 162 23.45 -11.05 3.55
C ALA A 162 23.93 -10.05 2.49
N ASP A 163 23.03 -9.60 1.62
CA ASP A 163 23.35 -8.77 0.44
C ASP A 163 23.39 -7.27 0.75
N GLY A 164 23.38 -6.87 2.03
CA GLY A 164 23.67 -5.48 2.43
C GLY A 164 22.53 -4.47 2.21
N LYS A 165 21.31 -4.89 1.83
CA LYS A 165 20.15 -3.99 1.74
C LYS A 165 19.57 -3.57 3.10
N HIS A 166 20.23 -3.95 4.20
CA HIS A 166 19.87 -3.62 5.59
C HIS A 166 18.44 -4.00 6.01
N ARG A 167 17.81 -4.97 5.33
CA ARG A 167 16.51 -5.50 5.77
C ARG A 167 16.71 -6.41 6.98
N VAL A 168 15.77 -6.32 7.91
CA VAL A 168 15.83 -7.04 9.19
C VAL A 168 14.57 -7.86 9.36
N MET A 169 14.75 -9.15 9.67
CA MET A 169 13.69 -10.03 10.15
C MET A 169 13.92 -10.30 11.64
N THR A 170 12.86 -10.46 12.43
CA THR A 170 12.97 -10.77 13.86
C THR A 170 12.31 -12.11 14.18
N ASP A 171 12.75 -12.77 15.24
CA ASP A 171 12.21 -14.08 15.64
C ASP A 171 10.73 -14.05 16.02
N ASN A 172 10.25 -12.95 16.60
CA ASN A 172 8.85 -12.74 16.95
C ASN A 172 7.93 -12.66 15.71
N TYR A 173 8.48 -12.30 14.55
CA TYR A 173 7.75 -12.13 13.31
C TYR A 173 8.48 -12.87 12.18
N ILE A 174 8.70 -14.17 12.38
CA ILE A 174 9.35 -15.03 11.39
C ILE A 174 8.54 -15.01 10.09
N GLY A 175 9.24 -14.88 8.95
CA GLY A 175 8.60 -14.70 7.65
C GLY A 175 7.95 -13.33 7.45
N GLN A 176 8.28 -12.33 8.26
CA GLN A 176 7.96 -10.92 7.98
C GLN A 176 9.23 -10.09 7.86
N ILE A 177 9.31 -9.26 6.84
CA ILE A 177 10.41 -8.32 6.63
C ILE A 177 9.89 -6.91 6.80
N SER A 178 10.56 -6.15 7.67
CA SER A 178 10.30 -4.73 7.80
C SER A 178 11.29 -3.94 6.93
N GLU A 179 10.76 -3.18 5.97
CA GLU A 179 11.54 -2.23 5.17
C GLU A 179 11.26 -0.81 5.63
N TRP A 180 12.32 -0.03 5.85
CA TRP A 180 12.22 1.38 6.18
C TRP A 180 12.06 2.21 4.90
N ARG A 181 10.95 2.97 4.79
CA ARG A 181 10.56 3.65 3.55
C ARG A 181 10.45 5.16 3.72
N VAL A 182 11.58 5.84 3.98
CA VAL A 182 11.64 7.31 4.15
C VAL A 182 11.04 8.06 2.97
N GLY A 183 11.33 7.62 1.74
CA GLY A 183 10.87 8.32 0.54
C GLY A 183 9.35 8.47 0.48
N PHE A 184 8.62 7.40 0.83
CA PHE A 184 7.15 7.44 0.86
C PHE A 184 6.62 8.22 2.05
N LEU A 185 7.28 8.15 3.22
CA LEU A 185 6.94 8.99 4.36
C LEU A 185 6.99 10.49 3.99
N VAL A 186 8.09 10.92 3.36
CA VAL A 186 8.28 12.31 2.94
C VAL A 186 7.26 12.71 1.87
N ALA A 187 7.01 11.84 0.89
CA ALA A 187 6.00 12.11 -0.14
C ALA A 187 4.59 12.26 0.45
N ASN A 188 4.20 11.40 1.39
CA ASN A 188 2.91 11.50 2.07
C ASN A 188 2.80 12.74 2.93
N LEU A 189 3.85 13.09 3.66
CA LEU A 189 3.89 14.34 4.43
C LEU A 189 3.74 15.55 3.50
N PHE A 190 4.45 15.56 2.38
CA PHE A 190 4.35 16.62 1.37
C PHE A 190 2.94 16.75 0.81
N LEU A 191 2.28 15.64 0.44
CA LEU A 191 0.90 15.66 -0.06
C LEU A 191 -0.09 16.19 1.00
N ASN A 192 0.08 15.80 2.26
CA ASN A 192 -0.75 16.31 3.35
C ASN A 192 -0.57 17.82 3.58
N VAL A 193 0.67 18.32 3.54
CA VAL A 193 0.96 19.76 3.65
C VAL A 193 0.39 20.51 2.45
N LEU A 194 0.59 20.00 1.23
CA LEU A 194 0.08 20.62 0.01
C LEU A 194 -1.45 20.68 0.02
N HIS A 195 -2.13 19.66 0.54
CA HIS A 195 -3.58 19.66 0.74
C HIS A 195 -4.03 20.83 1.63
N GLY A 196 -3.35 21.06 2.75
CA GLY A 196 -3.62 22.19 3.64
C GLY A 196 -3.37 23.54 2.95
N ILE A 197 -2.29 23.64 2.17
CA ILE A 197 -1.98 24.84 1.36
C ILE A 197 -3.08 25.10 0.34
N VAL A 198 -3.58 24.08 -0.35
CA VAL A 198 -4.68 24.22 -1.32
C VAL A 198 -5.93 24.81 -0.65
N TRP A 199 -6.31 24.31 0.53
CA TRP A 199 -7.41 24.89 1.31
C TRP A 199 -7.15 26.36 1.67
N PHE A 200 -5.97 26.64 2.20
CA PHE A 200 -5.60 28.00 2.59
C PHE A 200 -5.66 28.97 1.41
N LEU A 201 -5.10 28.62 0.26
CA LEU A 201 -5.12 29.45 -0.94
C LEU A 201 -6.54 29.64 -1.50
N CYS A 202 -7.40 28.61 -1.44
CA CYS A 202 -8.80 28.73 -1.85
C CYS A 202 -9.56 29.72 -0.95
N LEU A 203 -9.41 29.61 0.36
CA LEU A 203 -10.11 30.50 1.30
C LEU A 203 -9.55 31.92 1.26
N TRP A 204 -8.24 32.07 1.16
CA TRP A 204 -7.58 33.37 1.16
C TRP A 204 -7.73 34.11 -0.16
N LEU A 205 -7.36 33.51 -1.30
CA LEU A 205 -7.30 34.20 -2.58
C LEU A 205 -8.65 34.25 -3.29
N LEU A 206 -9.37 33.12 -3.33
CA LEU A 206 -10.63 33.03 -4.05
C LEU A 206 -11.80 33.56 -3.22
N LEU A 207 -11.89 33.21 -1.93
CA LEU A 207 -13.00 33.64 -1.08
C LEU A 207 -12.71 34.93 -0.28
N ARG A 208 -11.47 35.46 -0.38
CA ARG A 208 -11.04 36.75 0.22
C ARG A 208 -11.20 36.83 1.74
N PHE A 209 -11.09 35.70 2.45
CA PHE A 209 -10.99 35.75 3.91
C PHE A 209 -9.70 36.42 4.36
N GLN A 210 -9.73 37.12 5.50
CA GLN A 210 -8.51 37.60 6.15
C GLN A 210 -7.60 36.42 6.51
N TRP A 211 -6.28 36.63 6.50
CA TRP A 211 -5.27 35.58 6.63
C TRP A 211 -5.51 34.63 7.83
N GLY A 212 -5.79 35.18 9.02
CA GLY A 212 -6.04 34.37 10.22
C GLY A 212 -7.30 33.50 10.13
N HIS A 213 -8.39 34.05 9.60
CA HIS A 213 -9.63 33.30 9.39
C HIS A 213 -9.46 32.25 8.29
N ALA A 214 -8.78 32.59 7.19
CA ALA A 214 -8.48 31.65 6.11
C ALA A 214 -7.65 30.47 6.62
N PHE A 215 -6.62 30.73 7.44
CA PHE A 215 -5.79 29.68 8.02
C PHE A 215 -6.56 28.78 8.99
N GLY A 216 -7.33 29.38 9.92
CA GLY A 216 -8.14 28.63 10.87
C GLY A 216 -9.19 27.73 10.20
N LEU A 217 -9.93 28.28 9.23
CA LEU A 217 -10.90 27.52 8.44
C LEU A 217 -10.23 26.46 7.56
N ALA A 218 -9.08 26.77 6.97
CA ALA A 218 -8.31 25.81 6.17
C ALA A 218 -7.92 24.59 7.00
N LEU A 219 -7.43 24.81 8.24
CA LEU A 219 -7.04 23.73 9.14
C LEU A 219 -8.25 22.84 9.51
N VAL A 220 -9.41 23.45 9.80
CA VAL A 220 -10.64 22.69 10.08
C VAL A 220 -11.07 21.85 8.89
N LEU A 221 -11.20 22.46 7.70
CA LEU A 221 -11.63 21.76 6.48
C LEU A 221 -10.63 20.70 6.04
N TRP A 222 -9.33 20.99 6.14
CA TRP A 222 -8.25 20.05 5.89
C TRP A 222 -8.34 18.83 6.79
N LEU A 223 -8.49 19.02 8.11
CA LEU A 223 -8.66 17.91 9.05
C LEU A 223 -9.93 17.12 8.75
N THR A 224 -11.07 17.79 8.58
CA THR A 224 -12.34 17.15 8.24
C THR A 224 -12.18 16.24 7.02
N LEU A 225 -11.61 16.74 5.93
CA LEU A 225 -11.45 15.93 4.72
C LEU A 225 -10.39 14.83 4.91
N THR A 226 -9.35 15.06 5.70
CA THR A 226 -8.33 14.05 6.04
C THR A 226 -8.94 12.85 6.76
N PHE A 227 -10.00 13.03 7.57
CA PHE A 227 -10.74 11.92 8.17
C PHE A 227 -11.54 11.09 7.15
N PHE A 228 -11.98 11.69 6.04
CA PHE A 228 -12.72 10.99 4.98
C PHE A 228 -11.80 10.32 3.94
N LEU A 229 -10.56 10.78 3.81
CA LEU A 229 -9.58 10.26 2.84
C LEU A 229 -9.34 8.74 2.92
N PRO A 230 -9.20 8.10 4.10
CA PRO A 230 -9.01 6.64 4.19
C PRO A 230 -10.11 5.85 3.47
N THR A 231 -11.37 6.29 3.58
CA THR A 231 -12.49 5.63 2.92
C THR A 231 -12.41 5.77 1.40
N LEU A 232 -11.92 6.92 0.92
CA LEU A 232 -11.73 7.18 -0.51
C LEU A 232 -10.55 6.37 -1.08
N PHE A 233 -9.44 6.29 -0.35
CA PHE A 233 -8.29 5.48 -0.74
C PHE A 233 -8.61 3.99 -0.74
N LYS A 234 -9.31 3.48 0.28
CA LYS A 234 -9.78 2.08 0.27
C LYS A 234 -10.62 1.75 -0.97
N LYS A 235 -11.56 2.61 -1.35
CA LYS A 235 -12.32 2.45 -2.60
C LYS A 235 -11.43 2.48 -3.85
N THR A 236 -10.39 3.31 -3.84
CA THR A 236 -9.40 3.42 -4.93
C THR A 236 -8.60 2.12 -5.08
N GLU A 237 -8.11 1.58 -3.96
CA GLU A 237 -7.40 0.30 -3.90
C GLU A 237 -8.28 -0.87 -4.34
N ASP A 238 -9.53 -0.93 -3.88
CA ASP A 238 -10.49 -1.97 -4.27
C ASP A 238 -10.73 -1.98 -5.78
N LEU A 239 -10.86 -0.80 -6.39
CA LEU A 239 -10.98 -0.65 -7.85
C LEU A 239 -9.68 -1.02 -8.58
N ALA A 240 -8.52 -0.77 -7.98
CA ALA A 240 -7.23 -1.18 -8.54
C ALA A 240 -7.12 -2.72 -8.54
N LYS A 241 -7.46 -3.37 -7.41
CA LYS A 241 -7.50 -4.83 -7.26
C LYS A 241 -8.47 -5.47 -8.25
N GLN A 242 -9.69 -4.95 -8.38
CA GLN A 242 -10.68 -5.45 -9.34
C GLN A 242 -10.17 -5.42 -10.78
N LYS A 243 -9.51 -4.32 -11.19
CA LYS A 243 -8.93 -4.22 -12.54
C LYS A 243 -7.79 -5.22 -12.75
N ALA A 244 -6.93 -5.41 -11.75
CA ALA A 244 -5.84 -6.38 -11.81
C ALA A 244 -6.39 -7.80 -11.99
N SER A 245 -7.39 -8.19 -11.19
CA SER A 245 -8.05 -9.50 -11.31
C SER A 245 -8.74 -9.68 -12.65
N ALA A 246 -9.47 -8.69 -13.16
CA ALA A 246 -10.10 -8.77 -14.48
C ALA A 246 -9.09 -8.94 -15.62
N SER A 247 -7.94 -8.26 -15.52
CA SER A 247 -6.84 -8.39 -16.48
C SER A 247 -6.18 -9.77 -16.42
N ALA A 248 -6.03 -10.34 -15.22
CA ALA A 248 -5.51 -11.69 -15.05
C ALA A 248 -6.45 -12.75 -15.63
N THR A 249 -7.77 -12.64 -15.38
CA THR A 249 -8.77 -13.55 -15.95
C THR A 249 -8.78 -13.49 -17.47
N SER A 250 -8.74 -12.29 -18.07
CA SER A 250 -8.72 -12.17 -19.53
C SER A 250 -7.43 -12.73 -20.16
N MET A 251 -6.28 -12.61 -19.48
CA MET A 251 -5.03 -13.25 -19.92
C MET A 251 -5.10 -14.79 -19.85
N LEU A 252 -5.74 -15.35 -18.82
CA LEU A 252 -5.94 -16.81 -18.72
C LEU A 252 -6.87 -17.31 -19.83
N GLU A 253 -7.94 -16.58 -20.13
CA GLU A 253 -8.88 -16.93 -21.21
C GLU A 253 -8.25 -16.79 -22.61
N GLN A 254 -7.38 -15.79 -22.81
CA GLN A 254 -6.66 -15.58 -24.07
C GLN A 254 -5.50 -16.54 -24.29
N THR A 255 -5.05 -17.28 -23.26
CA THR A 255 -4.03 -18.31 -23.46
C THR A 255 -4.72 -19.46 -24.19
N PRO A 256 -4.49 -19.65 -25.50
CA PRO A 256 -5.19 -20.69 -26.26
C PRO A 256 -4.90 -22.00 -25.56
N ASP A 257 -5.98 -22.72 -25.20
CA ASP A 257 -5.89 -23.97 -24.47
C ASP A 257 -4.81 -24.82 -25.14
N ARG A 258 -3.74 -25.14 -24.38
CA ARG A 258 -2.59 -25.87 -24.91
C ARG A 258 -3.04 -27.14 -25.63
N THR A 259 -4.18 -27.72 -25.23
CA THR A 259 -4.76 -28.88 -25.92
C THR A 259 -5.35 -28.55 -27.29
N THR A 260 -5.91 -27.37 -27.54
CA THR A 260 -6.35 -26.96 -28.89
C THR A 260 -5.17 -26.65 -29.80
N VAL A 261 -4.11 -26.03 -29.28
CA VAL A 261 -2.88 -25.79 -30.07
C VAL A 261 -2.18 -27.11 -30.42
N LEU A 262 -2.09 -28.04 -29.46
CA LEU A 262 -1.51 -29.37 -29.69
C LEU A 262 -2.36 -30.22 -30.63
N ARG A 263 -3.69 -30.23 -30.50
CA ARG A 263 -4.56 -30.93 -31.46
C ARG A 263 -4.47 -30.33 -32.85
N ALA A 264 -4.40 -29.00 -32.97
CA ALA A 264 -4.24 -28.36 -34.28
C ALA A 264 -2.89 -28.69 -34.93
N SER A 265 -1.81 -28.81 -34.16
CA SER A 265 -0.51 -29.23 -34.69
C SER A 265 -0.47 -30.73 -35.05
N GLU A 266 -1.08 -31.61 -34.25
CA GLU A 266 -1.22 -33.03 -34.56
C GLU A 266 -2.05 -33.27 -35.83
N VAL A 267 -3.17 -32.58 -35.99
CA VAL A 267 -4.02 -32.67 -37.20
C VAL A 267 -3.27 -32.18 -38.44
N ARG A 268 -2.49 -31.09 -38.34
CA ARG A 268 -1.63 -30.63 -39.45
C ARG A 268 -0.52 -31.64 -39.78
N ALA A 269 0.09 -32.24 -38.77
CA ALA A 269 1.12 -33.26 -38.97
C ALA A 269 0.57 -34.53 -39.64
N LEU A 270 -0.65 -34.95 -39.29
CA LEU A 270 -1.34 -36.07 -39.92
C LEU A 270 -1.72 -35.76 -41.38
N ALA A 271 -2.24 -34.56 -41.66
CA ALA A 271 -2.59 -34.15 -43.01
C ALA A 271 -1.37 -34.10 -43.96
N ALA A 272 -0.21 -33.65 -43.46
CA ALA A 272 1.02 -33.61 -44.26
C ALA A 272 1.55 -35.01 -44.63
N ARG A 273 1.31 -36.04 -43.81
CA ARG A 273 1.70 -37.43 -44.10
C ARG A 273 0.77 -38.13 -45.09
N ALA A 274 -0.46 -37.67 -45.26
CA ALA A 274 -1.44 -38.28 -46.17
C ALA A 274 -1.28 -37.81 -47.63
N GLY A 275 -0.48 -36.76 -47.88
CA GLY A 275 -0.27 -36.16 -49.20
C GLY A 275 1.02 -36.54 -49.93
N SER A 276 1.80 -37.48 -49.39
CA SER A 276 3.04 -38.02 -49.97
C SER A 276 2.88 -39.47 -50.39
#